data_AF-A0A426ZAS6-F1
#
_entry.id   AF-A0A426ZAS6-F1
#
_cell.length_a   1.000
_cell.length_b   1.000
_cell.length_c   1.000
_cell.angle_alpha   90.00
_cell.angle_beta   90.00
_cell.angle_gamma   90.00
#
_symmetry.space_group_name_H-M   'P 1'
#
loop_
_entity.id
_entity.type
_entity.pdbx_description
1 polymer ?
#
loop_
_entity_poly.entity_id
_entity_poly.type
_entity_poly.pdbx_seq_one_letter_code
_entity_poly.pdbx_strand_id
1 'polypeptide(L)'
;MDTARTVYSVSAERPGSEVAAETAAALAAASMVLRDDDPYYSRKLLENAMRAFEFADTYKGAYSDDPGLKAGVCPFYCDFDGYQASESSLFIHLLRFLPAKEGFRIDKRNWYEEAYCEFMEGQVLSLESYKEFADSFMCTLMPESSSSHIQYTPGGLLYKPGGSNMQHVTSISFLLLTYAKYLAKSSQTVNCGSIQVGPASLQLQAKKQVQ
;
A
#
# COMPACT_ATOMS: atom_id res chain seq x y z
N MET A 1 -16.11 4.01 31.12
CA MET A 1 -15.55 2.67 30.78
C MET A 1 -14.55 2.37 31.88
N ASP A 2 -14.78 1.28 32.61
CA ASP A 2 -14.05 1.00 33.87
C ASP A 2 -13.01 -0.11 33.70
N THR A 3 -12.86 -0.63 32.48
CA THR A 3 -11.85 -1.63 32.12
C THR A 3 -10.51 -0.98 31.82
N ALA A 4 -9.42 -1.60 32.31
CA ALA A 4 -8.06 -1.14 32.05
C ALA A 4 -7.73 -1.20 30.55
N ARG A 5 -7.07 -0.15 30.04
CA ARG A 5 -6.64 -0.03 28.63
C ARG A 5 -5.13 -0.07 28.55
N THR A 6 -4.57 -1.26 28.41
CA THR A 6 -3.12 -1.48 28.32
C THR A 6 -2.56 -0.95 27.01
N VAL A 7 -1.42 -0.25 27.08
CA VAL A 7 -0.69 0.26 25.91
C VAL A 7 0.40 -0.73 25.52
N TYR A 8 0.51 -0.99 24.22
CA TYR A 8 1.56 -1.79 23.61
C TYR A 8 2.33 -0.93 22.60
N SER A 9 3.61 -1.22 22.41
CA SER A 9 4.47 -0.48 21.48
C SER A 9 5.50 -1.40 20.84
N VAL A 10 5.84 -1.12 19.58
CA VAL A 10 6.97 -1.73 18.88
C VAL A 10 8.28 -0.99 19.22
N SER A 11 9.39 -1.70 19.23
CA SER A 11 10.73 -1.16 19.47
C SER A 11 11.78 -1.93 18.66
N ALA A 12 13.04 -1.52 18.75
CA ALA A 12 14.14 -2.23 18.10
C ALA A 12 14.27 -3.70 18.57
N GLU A 13 13.95 -3.96 19.84
CA GLU A 13 13.97 -5.28 20.47
C GLU A 13 12.68 -6.08 20.23
N ARG A 14 11.58 -5.37 19.92
CA ARG A 14 10.24 -5.94 19.67
C ARG A 14 9.69 -5.35 18.36
N PRO A 15 10.24 -5.77 17.21
CA PRO A 15 9.94 -5.15 15.92
C PRO A 15 8.48 -5.36 15.51
N GLY A 16 8.03 -4.55 14.56
CA GLY A 16 6.72 -4.64 13.93
C GLY A 16 6.71 -3.82 12.66
N SER A 17 7.33 -4.37 11.61
CA SER A 17 7.57 -3.66 10.36
C SER A 17 6.28 -3.29 9.65
N GLU A 18 5.25 -4.13 9.71
CA GLU A 18 3.95 -3.93 9.07
C GLU A 18 3.29 -2.67 9.62
N VAL A 19 3.04 -2.65 10.93
CA VAL A 19 2.35 -1.53 11.59
C VAL A 19 3.15 -0.24 11.50
N ALA A 20 4.49 -0.31 11.63
CA ALA A 20 5.33 0.86 11.51
C ALA A 20 5.30 1.45 10.09
N ALA A 21 5.30 0.60 9.07
CA ALA A 21 5.34 1.06 7.71
C ALA A 21 3.94 1.40 7.14
N GLU A 22 2.87 0.77 7.61
CA GLU A 22 1.50 1.25 7.41
C GLU A 22 1.30 2.64 8.05
N THR A 23 1.85 2.85 9.25
CA THR A 23 1.84 4.17 9.91
C THR A 23 2.60 5.19 9.07
N ALA A 24 3.77 4.82 8.55
CA ALA A 24 4.53 5.68 7.66
C ALA A 24 3.71 6.08 6.43
N ALA A 25 3.04 5.13 5.81
CA ALA A 25 2.26 5.34 4.59
C ALA A 25 1.04 6.22 4.83
N ALA A 26 0.35 6.03 5.95
CA ALA A 26 -0.76 6.89 6.35
C ALA A 26 -0.29 8.34 6.58
N LEU A 27 0.85 8.53 7.27
CA LEU A 27 1.41 9.86 7.53
C LEU A 27 1.87 10.55 6.24
N ALA A 28 2.46 9.82 5.31
CA ALA A 28 2.85 10.35 4.01
C ALA A 28 1.66 10.70 3.11
N ALA A 29 0.63 9.85 3.05
CA ALA A 29 -0.59 10.17 2.31
C ALA A 29 -1.28 11.42 2.90
N ALA A 30 -1.30 11.54 4.23
CA ALA A 30 -1.86 12.71 4.90
C ALA A 30 -1.04 13.99 4.62
N SER A 31 0.29 13.91 4.53
CA SER A 31 1.12 15.07 4.17
C SER A 31 0.82 15.56 2.76
N MET A 32 0.60 14.67 1.79
CA MET A 32 0.23 15.05 0.42
C MET A 32 -1.10 15.81 0.38
N VAL A 33 -2.11 15.36 1.13
CA VAL A 33 -3.43 15.99 1.18
C VAL A 33 -3.37 17.35 1.85
N LEU A 34 -2.59 17.50 2.93
CA LEU A 34 -2.51 18.72 3.73
C LEU A 34 -1.47 19.73 3.23
N ARG A 35 -0.74 19.40 2.16
CA ARG A 35 0.39 20.19 1.66
C ARG A 35 0.04 21.65 1.41
N ASP A 36 -1.11 21.89 0.79
CA ASP A 36 -1.51 23.23 0.34
C ASP A 36 -2.30 23.99 1.43
N ASP A 37 -2.98 23.26 2.33
CA ASP A 37 -3.80 23.83 3.41
C ASP A 37 -3.01 24.13 4.70
N ASP A 38 -2.15 23.19 5.13
CA ASP A 38 -1.26 23.36 6.28
C ASP A 38 0.15 22.82 5.93
N PRO A 39 0.98 23.64 5.26
CA PRO A 39 2.32 23.25 4.87
C PRO A 39 3.21 22.89 6.06
N TYR A 40 3.00 23.50 7.23
CA TYR A 40 3.81 23.21 8.42
C TYR A 40 3.49 21.82 8.97
N TYR A 41 2.20 21.50 9.13
CA TYR A 41 1.78 20.19 9.61
C TYR A 41 2.05 19.10 8.57
N SER A 42 1.86 19.37 7.28
CA SER A 42 2.26 18.49 6.18
C SER A 42 3.72 18.03 6.32
N ARG A 43 4.64 18.97 6.54
CA ARG A 43 6.06 18.63 6.76
C ARG A 43 6.24 17.75 7.97
N LYS A 44 5.64 18.11 9.11
CA LYS A 44 5.74 17.31 10.33
C LYS A 44 5.23 15.87 10.13
N LEU A 45 4.18 15.67 9.33
CA LEU A 45 3.68 14.34 8.99
C LEU A 45 4.68 13.57 8.13
N LEU A 46 5.24 14.20 7.09
CA LEU A 46 6.24 13.59 6.22
C LEU A 46 7.50 13.18 7.01
N GLU A 47 8.00 14.05 7.89
CA GLU A 47 9.15 13.77 8.75
C GLU A 47 8.94 12.54 9.65
N ASN A 48 7.74 12.38 10.20
CA ASN A 48 7.40 11.23 11.03
C ASN A 48 7.16 9.97 10.18
N ALA A 49 6.57 10.11 8.99
CA ALA A 49 6.40 9.01 8.04
C ALA A 49 7.75 8.37 7.71
N MET A 50 8.69 9.24 7.36
CA MET A 50 10.08 8.96 7.09
C MET A 50 10.73 8.15 8.24
N ARG A 51 10.65 8.63 9.49
CA ARG A 51 11.24 7.91 10.65
C ARG A 51 10.60 6.55 10.90
N ALA A 52 9.28 6.46 10.74
CA ALA A 52 8.55 5.20 10.92
C ALA A 52 8.93 4.18 9.83
N PHE A 53 9.14 4.63 8.59
CA PHE A 53 9.63 3.79 7.50
C PHE A 53 11.06 3.31 7.75
N GLU A 54 11.97 4.20 8.17
CA GLU A 54 13.36 3.82 8.52
C GLU A 54 13.39 2.79 9.65
N PHE A 55 12.56 2.96 10.68
CA PHE A 55 12.38 1.97 11.73
C PHE A 55 11.95 0.61 11.17
N ALA A 56 10.93 0.60 10.30
CA ALA A 56 10.39 -0.63 9.74
C ALA A 56 11.40 -1.39 8.85
N ASP A 57 12.20 -0.66 8.05
CA ASP A 57 13.24 -1.27 7.21
C ASP A 57 14.49 -1.68 8.01
N THR A 58 14.81 -0.95 9.08
CA THR A 58 15.98 -1.27 9.93
C THR A 58 15.70 -2.47 10.83
N TYR A 59 14.52 -2.53 11.46
CA TYR A 59 14.14 -3.54 12.43
C TYR A 59 13.05 -4.44 11.86
N LYS A 60 13.48 -5.44 11.08
CA LYS A 60 12.58 -6.36 10.37
C LYS A 60 11.99 -7.41 11.30
N GLY A 61 10.66 -7.50 11.35
CA GLY A 61 9.95 -8.56 12.04
C GLY A 61 8.47 -8.26 12.19
N ALA A 62 7.67 -9.32 12.30
CA ALA A 62 6.23 -9.19 12.48
C ALA A 62 5.90 -8.92 13.95
N TYR A 63 5.01 -7.96 14.20
CA TYR A 63 4.58 -7.68 15.59
C TYR A 63 3.90 -8.88 16.24
N SER A 64 3.34 -9.80 15.43
CA SER A 64 2.68 -11.02 15.90
C SER A 64 3.64 -12.15 16.28
N ASP A 65 4.94 -12.01 15.97
CA ASP A 65 5.98 -12.95 16.41
C ASP A 65 6.34 -12.74 17.89
N ASP A 66 6.18 -11.52 18.40
CA ASP A 66 6.41 -11.20 19.81
C ASP A 66 5.21 -11.67 20.67
N PRO A 67 5.41 -12.55 21.68
CA PRO A 67 4.31 -13.09 22.48
C PRO A 67 3.52 -12.03 23.25
N GLY A 68 4.18 -10.96 23.69
CA GLY A 68 3.55 -9.88 24.47
C GLY A 68 2.71 -8.95 23.60
N LEU A 69 3.15 -8.65 22.37
CA LEU A 69 2.37 -7.89 21.39
C LEU A 69 1.23 -8.74 20.86
N LYS A 70 1.50 -10.00 20.52
CA LYS A 70 0.50 -10.98 20.09
C LYS A 70 -0.68 -11.07 21.07
N ALA A 71 -0.41 -11.07 22.38
CA ALA A 71 -1.46 -11.13 23.40
C ALA A 71 -2.40 -9.91 23.37
N GLY A 72 -1.95 -8.74 22.89
CA GLY A 72 -2.77 -7.53 22.80
C GLY A 72 -3.54 -7.38 21.49
N VAL A 73 -3.13 -8.07 20.42
CA VAL A 73 -3.63 -7.87 19.05
C VAL A 73 -4.38 -9.08 18.49
N CYS A 74 -3.95 -10.30 18.83
CA CYS A 74 -4.60 -11.54 18.42
C CYS A 74 -5.77 -11.89 19.35
N PRO A 75 -6.87 -12.47 18.81
CA PRO A 75 -7.03 -12.99 17.44
C PRO A 75 -7.58 -11.98 16.42
N PHE A 76 -7.62 -10.68 16.74
CA PHE A 76 -8.33 -9.69 15.91
C PHE A 76 -7.53 -9.25 14.68
N TYR A 77 -6.32 -8.75 14.91
CA TYR A 77 -5.38 -8.34 13.88
C TYR A 77 -4.09 -9.09 14.16
N CYS A 78 -4.03 -10.36 13.77
CA CYS A 78 -2.76 -11.06 13.71
C CYS A 78 -2.17 -10.85 12.32
N ASP A 79 -0.86 -10.72 12.26
CA ASP A 79 -0.17 -10.85 10.99
C ASP A 79 -0.02 -12.35 10.67
N PHE A 80 -0.82 -12.81 9.71
CA PHE A 80 -0.82 -14.19 9.21
C PHE A 80 0.03 -14.35 7.95
N ASP A 81 0.32 -13.24 7.27
CA ASP A 81 1.01 -13.22 5.97
C ASP A 81 2.51 -12.92 6.15
N GLY A 82 2.91 -12.36 7.30
CA GLY A 82 4.29 -12.03 7.64
C GLY A 82 4.69 -10.64 7.14
N TYR A 83 5.75 -10.07 7.72
CA TYR A 83 6.28 -8.74 7.36
C TYR A 83 6.69 -8.58 5.89
N GLN A 84 6.86 -9.69 5.18
CA GLN A 84 7.19 -9.71 3.76
C GLN A 84 5.95 -9.79 2.85
N ALA A 85 4.83 -10.35 3.33
CA ALA A 85 3.66 -10.67 2.48
C ALA A 85 2.34 -10.02 2.92
N SER A 86 2.30 -9.31 4.04
CA SER A 86 1.11 -8.53 4.39
C SER A 86 0.80 -7.52 3.30
N GLU A 87 -0.47 -7.13 3.15
CA GLU A 87 -0.94 -6.02 2.32
C GLU A 87 -0.18 -4.70 2.61
N SER A 88 0.54 -4.63 3.73
CA SER A 88 1.62 -3.69 4.00
C SER A 88 2.65 -3.66 2.89
N SER A 89 3.01 -4.75 2.23
CA SER A 89 3.84 -4.73 1.03
C SER A 89 3.24 -3.79 -0.01
N LEU A 90 1.94 -3.82 -0.31
CA LEU A 90 1.35 -2.87 -1.27
C LEU A 90 1.45 -1.41 -0.78
N PHE A 91 1.30 -1.15 0.52
CA PHE A 91 1.27 0.20 1.12
C PHE A 91 2.67 0.76 1.49
N ILE A 92 3.62 -0.11 1.84
CA ILE A 92 5.07 0.09 1.95
C ILE A 92 5.67 0.30 0.57
N HIS A 93 5.20 -0.42 -0.44
CA HIS A 93 5.54 -0.13 -1.83
C HIS A 93 4.81 1.13 -2.33
N LEU A 94 3.62 1.46 -1.80
CA LEU A 94 2.95 2.76 -2.03
C LEU A 94 3.76 3.93 -1.44
N LEU A 95 4.43 3.75 -0.31
CA LEU A 95 5.41 4.72 0.22
C LEU A 95 6.59 4.95 -0.72
N ARG A 96 6.94 3.97 -1.54
CA ARG A 96 7.95 4.14 -2.60
C ARG A 96 7.41 4.87 -3.84
N PHE A 97 6.12 5.24 -3.86
CA PHE A 97 5.59 6.27 -4.77
C PHE A 97 5.94 7.68 -4.30
N LEU A 98 6.42 7.84 -3.06
CA LEU A 98 7.16 9.05 -2.71
C LEU A 98 8.48 9.04 -3.49
N PRO A 99 8.91 10.20 -3.98
CA PRO A 99 10.09 10.28 -4.81
C PRO A 99 11.33 9.82 -4.02
N ALA A 100 12.05 8.87 -4.61
CA ALA A 100 13.30 8.24 -4.16
C ALA A 100 14.04 7.57 -5.36
N LYS A 101 14.97 8.29 -5.99
CA LYS A 101 15.61 8.00 -7.30
C LYS A 101 16.21 6.58 -7.43
N GLU A 102 16.12 5.99 -8.65
CA GLU A 102 16.87 4.77 -9.01
C GLU A 102 18.38 5.04 -9.13
N GLY A 103 19.18 4.12 -8.59
CA GLY A 103 20.63 4.02 -8.79
C GLY A 103 21.51 4.45 -7.61
N PHE A 104 20.94 4.82 -6.46
CA PHE A 104 21.72 5.33 -5.34
C PHE A 104 22.00 4.25 -4.29
N ARG A 105 23.28 3.96 -4.03
CA ARG A 105 23.69 3.35 -2.78
C ARG A 105 23.29 4.31 -1.66
N ILE A 106 22.24 3.96 -0.92
CA ILE A 106 21.70 4.76 0.17
C ILE A 106 22.81 5.02 1.20
N ASP A 107 23.38 6.21 1.18
CA ASP A 107 24.16 6.73 2.30
C ASP A 107 23.15 7.15 3.38
N LYS A 108 23.07 6.36 4.46
CA LYS A 108 22.10 6.49 5.56
C LYS A 108 22.08 7.86 6.25
N ARG A 109 22.97 8.78 5.90
CA ARG A 109 23.20 10.02 6.65
C ARG A 109 22.38 11.23 6.15
N ASN A 110 21.89 11.25 4.91
CA ASN A 110 21.30 12.45 4.28
C ASN A 110 19.88 12.29 3.68
N TRP A 111 19.23 11.15 3.88
CA TRP A 111 17.90 10.82 3.31
C TRP A 111 16.78 11.82 3.68
N TYR A 112 16.97 12.65 4.71
CA TYR A 112 16.00 13.65 5.19
C TYR A 112 15.87 14.88 4.28
N GLU A 113 17.00 15.40 3.79
CA GLU A 113 17.03 16.60 2.95
C GLU A 113 16.60 16.28 1.50
N GLU A 114 16.95 15.08 1.01
CA GLU A 114 16.67 14.65 -0.36
C GLU A 114 15.18 14.35 -0.57
N ALA A 115 14.55 13.53 0.27
CA ALA A 115 13.11 13.22 0.13
C ALA A 115 12.22 14.46 0.35
N TYR A 116 12.69 15.42 1.16
CA TYR A 116 11.99 16.68 1.40
C TYR A 116 12.05 17.62 0.19
N CYS A 117 13.21 17.77 -0.45
CA CYS A 117 13.33 18.51 -1.72
C CYS A 117 12.51 17.84 -2.83
N GLU A 118 12.54 16.51 -2.93
CA GLU A 118 11.78 15.79 -3.97
C GLU A 118 10.25 15.88 -3.78
N PHE A 119 9.75 15.88 -2.53
CA PHE A 119 8.34 16.18 -2.22
C PHE A 119 7.92 17.59 -2.68
N MET A 120 8.84 18.57 -2.61
CA MET A 120 8.61 19.94 -3.07
C MET A 120 8.73 20.09 -4.59
N GLU A 121 9.58 19.29 -5.25
CA GLU A 121 9.89 19.41 -6.68
C GLU A 121 9.07 18.48 -7.60
N GLY A 122 8.34 17.51 -7.06
CA GLY A 122 7.29 16.77 -7.78
C GLY A 122 7.80 15.88 -8.94
N GLN A 123 9.07 15.51 -8.95
CA GLN A 123 9.64 14.64 -9.98
C GLN A 123 9.37 13.16 -9.69
N VAL A 124 8.82 12.46 -10.68
CA VAL A 124 8.41 11.05 -10.62
C VAL A 124 9.61 10.13 -10.91
N LEU A 125 9.77 9.10 -10.10
CA LEU A 125 10.77 8.06 -10.25
C LEU A 125 10.56 7.14 -11.44
N SER A 126 11.62 6.43 -11.83
CA SER A 126 11.49 5.19 -12.60
C SER A 126 10.73 4.19 -11.74
N LEU A 127 9.42 4.07 -12.01
CA LEU A 127 8.47 3.22 -11.28
C LEU A 127 8.26 1.88 -11.99
N GLU A 128 9.20 1.42 -12.83
CA GLU A 128 8.99 0.28 -13.73
C GLU A 128 8.63 -1.00 -12.96
N SER A 129 9.35 -1.32 -11.89
CA SER A 129 9.04 -2.48 -11.04
C SER A 129 7.66 -2.40 -10.35
N TYR A 130 7.19 -1.21 -9.96
CA TYR A 130 5.84 -1.03 -9.39
C TYR A 130 4.77 -1.13 -10.45
N LYS A 131 5.05 -0.58 -11.63
CA LYS A 131 4.17 -0.70 -12.78
C LYS A 131 4.00 -2.18 -13.13
N GLU A 132 5.06 -2.97 -13.15
CA GLU A 132 4.98 -4.42 -13.38
C GLU A 132 4.12 -5.12 -12.32
N PHE A 133 4.29 -4.78 -11.04
CA PHE A 133 3.46 -5.35 -9.98
C PHE A 133 1.98 -4.93 -10.12
N ALA A 134 1.72 -3.65 -10.38
CA ALA A 134 0.37 -3.13 -10.57
C ALA A 134 -0.29 -3.72 -11.82
N ASP A 135 0.44 -3.83 -12.93
CA ASP A 135 0.01 -4.48 -14.16
C ASP A 135 -0.37 -5.94 -13.88
N SER A 136 0.52 -6.69 -13.22
CA SER A 136 0.28 -8.07 -12.80
C SER A 136 -0.97 -8.19 -11.92
N PHE A 137 -1.08 -7.36 -10.89
CA PHE A 137 -2.23 -7.35 -9.97
C PHE A 137 -3.53 -7.05 -10.71
N MET A 138 -3.56 -6.02 -11.58
CA MET A 138 -4.73 -5.71 -12.40
C MET A 138 -5.12 -6.90 -13.30
N CYS A 139 -4.14 -7.62 -13.87
CA CYS A 139 -4.42 -8.81 -14.66
C CYS A 139 -5.08 -9.93 -13.83
N THR A 140 -4.70 -10.11 -12.56
CA THR A 140 -5.35 -11.11 -11.69
C THR A 140 -6.83 -10.81 -11.43
N LEU A 141 -7.23 -9.54 -11.56
CA LEU A 141 -8.60 -9.08 -11.37
C LEU A 141 -9.46 -9.22 -12.64
N MET A 142 -8.86 -9.51 -13.79
CA MET A 142 -9.61 -9.62 -15.05
C MET A 142 -9.97 -11.07 -15.33
N PRO A 143 -11.28 -11.45 -15.35
CA PRO A 143 -11.69 -12.84 -15.48
C PRO A 143 -11.30 -13.49 -16.82
N GLU A 144 -11.07 -12.68 -17.86
CA GLU A 144 -10.65 -13.14 -19.19
C GLU A 144 -9.12 -13.28 -19.34
N SER A 145 -8.35 -12.88 -18.32
CA SER A 145 -6.90 -13.03 -18.31
C SER A 145 -6.49 -14.46 -17.98
N SER A 146 -5.44 -14.94 -18.66
CA SER A 146 -4.75 -16.20 -18.32
C SER A 146 -4.14 -16.23 -16.91
N SER A 147 -3.96 -15.08 -16.27
CA SER A 147 -3.41 -14.92 -14.92
C SER A 147 -4.49 -14.68 -13.85
N SER A 148 -5.77 -14.85 -14.20
CA SER A 148 -6.87 -14.69 -13.26
C SER A 148 -6.84 -15.79 -12.19
N HIS A 149 -6.56 -15.40 -10.95
CA HIS A 149 -6.60 -16.29 -9.79
C HIS A 149 -7.67 -15.89 -8.77
N ILE A 150 -8.43 -14.82 -9.02
CA ILE A 150 -9.49 -14.35 -8.14
C ILE A 150 -10.80 -15.10 -8.40
N GLN A 151 -11.53 -15.39 -7.33
CA GLN A 151 -12.83 -16.06 -7.42
C GLN A 151 -13.94 -15.03 -7.62
N TYR A 152 -14.99 -15.47 -8.30
CA TYR A 152 -16.22 -14.70 -8.49
C TYR A 152 -17.40 -15.51 -7.98
N THR A 153 -18.38 -14.84 -7.37
CA THR A 153 -19.68 -15.46 -7.07
C THR A 153 -20.43 -15.75 -8.38
N PRO A 154 -21.47 -16.60 -8.36
CA PRO A 154 -22.33 -16.80 -9.54
C PRO A 154 -22.95 -15.51 -10.10
N GLY A 155 -23.08 -14.48 -9.26
CA GLY A 155 -23.56 -13.15 -9.66
C GLY A 155 -22.47 -12.22 -10.22
N GLY A 156 -21.22 -12.65 -10.30
CA GLY A 156 -20.10 -11.86 -10.85
C GLY A 156 -19.43 -10.90 -9.85
N LEU A 157 -19.70 -11.06 -8.55
CA LEU A 157 -19.04 -10.31 -7.49
C LEU A 157 -17.67 -10.93 -7.16
N LEU A 158 -16.63 -10.11 -7.01
CA LEU A 158 -15.35 -10.52 -6.48
C LEU A 158 -15.51 -11.19 -5.11
N TYR A 159 -14.88 -12.35 -4.95
CA TYR A 159 -15.02 -13.16 -3.75
C TYR A 159 -13.65 -13.56 -3.20
N LYS A 160 -13.39 -13.17 -1.95
CA LYS A 160 -12.22 -13.62 -1.19
C LYS A 160 -12.74 -14.41 0.02
N PRO A 161 -12.50 -15.72 0.10
CA PRO A 161 -12.97 -16.53 1.22
C PRO A 161 -12.53 -15.93 2.57
N GLY A 162 -13.46 -15.76 3.50
CA GLY A 162 -13.20 -15.17 4.81
C GLY A 162 -14.24 -14.13 5.24
N GLY A 163 -13.92 -13.39 6.29
CA GLY A 163 -14.70 -12.24 6.73
C GLY A 163 -14.57 -11.06 5.78
N SER A 164 -15.49 -10.09 5.87
CA SER A 164 -15.35 -8.78 5.22
C SER A 164 -15.27 -8.76 3.68
N ASN A 165 -15.95 -9.67 2.97
CA ASN A 165 -16.01 -9.70 1.50
C ASN A 165 -16.21 -8.32 0.84
N MET A 166 -17.16 -7.52 1.33
CA MET A 166 -17.43 -6.19 0.76
C MET A 166 -16.30 -5.18 0.99
N GLN A 167 -15.47 -5.33 2.01
CA GLN A 167 -14.28 -4.48 2.19
C GLN A 167 -13.26 -4.75 1.08
N HIS A 168 -13.04 -6.02 0.73
CA HIS A 168 -12.18 -6.37 -0.40
C HIS A 168 -12.75 -5.86 -1.73
N VAL A 169 -14.05 -6.08 -1.97
CA VAL A 169 -14.72 -5.62 -3.20
C VAL A 169 -14.57 -4.11 -3.37
N THR A 170 -14.86 -3.34 -2.33
CA THR A 170 -14.80 -1.87 -2.37
C THR A 170 -13.37 -1.35 -2.57
N SER A 171 -12.39 -1.88 -1.82
CA SER A 171 -10.98 -1.53 -1.99
C SER A 171 -10.45 -1.86 -3.38
N ILE A 172 -10.74 -3.07 -3.89
CA ILE A 172 -10.32 -3.48 -5.23
C ILE A 172 -10.98 -2.60 -6.31
N SER A 173 -12.26 -2.26 -6.14
CA SER A 173 -12.97 -1.35 -7.06
C SER A 173 -12.32 0.03 -7.11
N PHE A 174 -11.89 0.55 -5.96
CA PHE A 174 -11.13 1.81 -5.88
C PHE A 174 -9.78 1.72 -6.61
N LEU A 175 -9.05 0.61 -6.43
CA LEU A 175 -7.77 0.38 -7.12
C LEU A 175 -7.95 0.30 -8.64
N LEU A 176 -8.95 -0.45 -9.12
CA LEU A 176 -9.29 -0.56 -10.54
C LEU A 176 -9.55 0.81 -11.17
N LEU A 177 -10.34 1.66 -10.51
CA LEU A 177 -10.66 3.01 -11.00
C LEU A 177 -9.45 3.95 -10.96
N THR A 178 -8.63 3.85 -9.91
CA THR A 178 -7.40 4.65 -9.78
C THR A 178 -6.40 4.29 -10.86
N TYR A 179 -6.20 2.99 -11.12
CA TYR A 179 -5.31 2.53 -12.17
C TYR A 179 -5.84 2.84 -13.57
N ALA A 180 -7.17 2.74 -13.79
CA ALA A 180 -7.80 3.18 -15.04
C ALA A 180 -7.51 4.65 -15.35
N LYS A 181 -7.56 5.53 -14.33
CA LYS A 181 -7.20 6.95 -14.48
C LYS A 181 -5.71 7.12 -14.82
N TYR A 182 -4.83 6.35 -14.17
CA TYR A 182 -3.41 6.35 -14.50
C TYR A 182 -3.17 6.00 -15.98
N LEU A 183 -3.71 4.86 -16.44
CA LEU A 183 -3.57 4.39 -17.83
C LEU A 183 -4.14 5.40 -18.84
N ALA A 184 -5.27 6.05 -18.52
CA ALA A 184 -5.85 7.07 -19.38
C ALA A 184 -4.94 8.31 -19.49
N LYS A 185 -4.33 8.74 -18.37
CA LYS A 185 -3.42 9.89 -18.35
C LYS A 185 -2.09 9.60 -19.05
N SER A 186 -1.56 8.39 -18.89
CA SER A 186 -0.30 7.96 -19.51
C SER A 186 -0.46 7.45 -20.94
N SER A 187 -1.71 7.32 -21.44
CA SER A 187 -2.02 6.70 -22.74
C SER A 187 -1.44 5.28 -22.88
N GLN A 188 -1.45 4.52 -21.78
CA GLN A 188 -0.93 3.16 -21.72
C GLN A 188 -2.03 2.11 -21.62
N THR A 189 -1.66 0.86 -21.90
CA THR A 189 -2.49 -0.32 -21.71
C THR A 189 -1.69 -1.41 -20.99
N VAL A 190 -2.38 -2.33 -20.34
CA VAL A 190 -1.76 -3.50 -19.70
C VAL A 190 -1.87 -4.72 -20.62
N ASN A 191 -0.78 -5.47 -20.76
CA ASN A 191 -0.82 -6.77 -21.42
C ASN A 191 -1.00 -7.87 -20.37
N CYS A 192 -2.15 -8.54 -20.39
CA CYS A 192 -2.50 -9.61 -19.45
C CYS A 192 -2.45 -11.00 -20.10
N GLY A 193 -1.53 -11.19 -21.06
CA GLY A 193 -1.33 -12.42 -21.81
C GLY A 193 -2.30 -12.54 -22.98
N SER A 194 -3.47 -13.11 -22.73
CA SER A 194 -4.53 -13.33 -23.74
C SER A 194 -5.28 -12.06 -24.12
N ILE A 195 -5.26 -11.04 -23.27
CA ILE A 195 -6.05 -9.82 -23.43
C ILE A 195 -5.21 -8.57 -23.20
N GLN A 196 -5.57 -7.49 -23.88
CA GLN A 196 -5.07 -6.15 -23.60
C GLN A 196 -6.12 -5.39 -22.78
N VAL A 197 -5.71 -4.91 -21.62
CA VAL A 197 -6.60 -4.26 -20.65
C VAL A 197 -6.35 -2.76 -20.68
N GLY A 198 -7.37 -2.01 -21.06
CA GLY A 198 -7.34 -0.55 -21.10
C GLY A 198 -8.19 0.09 -20.00
N PRO A 199 -8.20 1.44 -19.93
CA PRO A 199 -8.98 2.18 -18.94
C PRO A 199 -10.46 1.79 -18.89
N ALA A 200 -11.11 1.64 -20.06
CA ALA A 200 -12.52 1.30 -20.15
C ALA A 200 -12.83 -0.10 -19.58
N SER A 201 -11.93 -1.07 -19.79
CA SER A 201 -12.09 -2.43 -19.27
C SER A 201 -12.03 -2.45 -17.74
N LEU A 202 -11.07 -1.73 -17.14
CA LEU A 202 -10.94 -1.61 -15.68
C LEU A 202 -12.14 -0.86 -15.07
N GLN A 203 -12.61 0.21 -15.71
CA GLN A 203 -13.82 0.94 -15.28
C GLN A 203 -15.07 0.06 -15.33
N LEU A 204 -15.24 -0.70 -16.41
CA LEU A 204 -16.36 -1.63 -16.54
C LEU A 204 -16.29 -2.71 -15.45
N GLN A 205 -15.10 -3.24 -15.18
CA GLN A 205 -14.92 -4.25 -14.15
C GLN A 205 -15.26 -3.70 -12.77
N ALA A 206 -14.75 -2.51 -12.41
CA ALA A 206 -15.10 -1.84 -11.16
C ALA A 206 -16.61 -1.55 -11.05
N LYS A 207 -17.25 -1.13 -12.14
CA LYS A 207 -18.69 -0.84 -12.16
C LYS A 207 -19.52 -2.08 -11.81
N LYS A 208 -19.14 -3.27 -12.28
CA LYS A 208 -19.82 -4.53 -11.94
C LYS A 208 -19.75 -4.90 -10.45
N GLN A 209 -18.80 -4.34 -9.72
CA GLN A 209 -18.58 -4.64 -8.30
C GLN A 209 -19.36 -3.73 -7.34
N VAL A 210 -19.92 -2.63 -7.85
CA VAL A 210 -20.56 -1.58 -7.04
C VAL A 210 -22.04 -1.38 -7.42
N GLN A 211 -22.52 -2.05 -8.48
CA GLN A 211 -23.89 -1.95 -8.98
C GLN A 211 -24.76 -3.14 -8.59
#